data_AF-A0A350DD59-F1
#
_entry.id   AF-A0A350DD59-F1
#
_cell.length_a   1.000
_cell.length_b   1.000
_cell.length_c   1.000
_cell.angle_alpha   90.00
_cell.angle_beta   90.00
_cell.angle_gamma   90.00
#
_symmetry.space_group_name_H-M   'P 1'
#
loop_
_entity.id
_entity.type
_entity.pdbx_description
1 polymer ?
#
loop_
_entity_poly.entity_id
_entity_poly.type
_entity_poly.pdbx_seq_one_letter_code
_entity_poly.pdbx_strand_id
1 'polypeptide(L)' 'DAVAFGRPYIANPDLPERFRVNAPLTEPNNETFYGGDEKGYTDYPFMDNGYDRMG' A
#
# COMPACT_ATOMS: atom_id res chain seq x y z
N ASP A 1 -22.49 8.31 -2.93
CA ASP A 1 -21.18 8.88 -3.27
C ASP A 1 -20.05 8.03 -2.75
N ALA A 2 -18.89 8.12 -3.42
CA ALA A 2 -17.64 7.44 -3.08
C ALA A 2 -16.43 8.27 -3.53
N VAL A 3 -15.25 7.98 -2.99
CA VAL A 3 -13.96 8.61 -3.36
C VAL A 3 -12.99 7.53 -3.83
N ALA A 4 -12.24 7.80 -4.90
CA ALA A 4 -11.20 6.92 -5.42
C ALA A 4 -9.80 7.47 -5.12
N PHE A 5 -8.85 6.57 -4.87
CA PHE A 5 -7.45 6.89 -4.58
C PHE A 5 -6.52 6.14 -5.54
N GLY A 6 -5.62 6.85 -6.22
CA GLY A 6 -4.65 6.28 -7.15
C GLY A 6 -3.30 5.98 -6.49
N ARG A 7 -2.39 6.96 -6.50
CA ARG A 7 -1.02 6.82 -5.96
C ARG A 7 -0.94 6.29 -4.52
N PRO A 8 -1.81 6.70 -3.58
CA PRO A 8 -1.79 6.13 -2.23
C PRO A 8 -2.05 4.62 -2.23
N TYR A 9 -2.87 4.12 -3.15
CA TYR A 9 -3.21 2.70 -3.25
C TYR A 9 -2.08 1.87 -3.88
N ILE A 10 -1.25 2.48 -4.76
CA ILE A 10 -0.06 1.81 -5.31
C ILE A 10 0.88 1.37 -4.18
N ALA A 11 1.13 2.26 -3.21
CA ALA A 11 2.09 2.02 -2.15
C ALA A 11 1.52 1.36 -0.88
N ASN A 12 0.20 1.23 -0.79
CA ASN A 12 -0.50 0.75 0.39
C ASN A 12 -1.60 -0.23 -0.05
N PRO A 13 -1.30 -1.54 -0.19
CA PRO A 13 -2.28 -2.52 -0.63
C PRO A 13 -3.47 -2.65 0.34
N ASP A 14 -3.28 -2.22 1.59
CA ASP A 14 -4.21 -2.17 2.70
C ASP A 14 -4.72 -0.74 3.02
N LEU A 15 -4.70 0.18 2.04
CA LEU A 15 -5.05 1.60 2.22
C LEU A 15 -6.38 1.83 2.98
N PRO A 16 -7.50 1.13 2.69
CA PRO A 16 -8.74 1.35 3.42
C PRO A 16 -8.61 1.07 4.92
N GLU A 17 -7.84 0.05 5.28
CA GLU A 17 -7.62 -0.35 6.66
C GLU A 17 -6.71 0.66 7.38
N ARG A 18 -5.67 1.16 6.70
CA ARG A 18 -4.84 2.24 7.23
C ARG A 18 -5.65 3.50 7.54
N PHE A 19 -6.58 3.87 6.67
CA PHE A 19 -7.51 4.98 6.95
C PHE A 19 -8.39 4.70 8.16
N ARG A 20 -8.91 3.47 8.29
CA ARG A 20 -9.79 3.08 9.41
C ARG A 20 -9.11 3.26 10.76
N VAL A 21 -7.83 2.94 10.88
CA VAL A 21 -7.07 3.02 12.15
C VAL A 21 -6.17 4.25 12.25
N ASN A 22 -6.21 5.14 11.26
CA ASN A 22 -5.32 6.29 11.13
C ASN A 22 -3.83 5.90 11.19
N ALA A 23 -3.46 4.82 10.50
CA ALA A 23 -2.09 4.37 10.38
C ALA A 23 -1.29 5.26 9.40
N PRO A 24 0.04 5.36 9.57
CA PRO A 24 0.91 5.99 8.58
C PRO A 24 0.75 5.34 7.20
N LEU A 25 0.82 6.16 6.15
CA LEU A 25 0.88 5.67 4.76
C LEU A 25 2.33 5.51 4.32
N THR A 26 2.58 4.48 3.54
CA THR A 26 3.82 4.30 2.79
C THR A 26 3.86 5.30 1.63
N GLU A 27 5.00 5.97 1.47
CA GLU A 27 5.24 6.88 0.34
C GLU A 27 5.45 6.10 -0.96
N PRO A 28 4.78 6.47 -2.05
CA PRO A 28 4.99 5.83 -3.34
C PRO A 28 6.34 6.21 -3.96
N ASN A 29 7.03 5.22 -4.52
CA ASN A 29 8.17 5.45 -5.39
C ASN A 29 7.69 5.67 -6.85
N ASN A 30 7.75 6.92 -7.31
CA ASN A 30 7.31 7.29 -8.66
C ASN A 30 8.20 6.69 -9.77
N GLU A 31 9.47 6.37 -9.48
CA GLU A 31 10.41 5.81 -10.46
C GLU A 31 10.02 4.40 -10.91
N THR A 32 9.23 3.69 -10.10
CA THR A 32 8.79 2.31 -10.34
C THR A 32 7.34 2.21 -10.79
N PHE A 33 6.69 3.33 -11.15
CA PHE A 33 5.27 3.30 -11.54
C PHE A 33 5.00 2.58 -12.87
N TYR A 34 5.98 2.54 -13.77
CA TYR A 34 5.79 2.01 -15.12
C TYR A 34 6.98 1.13 -15.53
N GLY A 35 6.68 -0.03 -16.12
CA GLY A 35 7.70 -1.04 -16.44
C GLY A 35 8.25 -1.73 -15.19
N GLY A 36 9.44 -2.34 -15.30
CA GLY A 36 10.07 -3.06 -14.19
C GLY A 36 9.53 -4.48 -14.01
N ASP A 37 9.69 -5.00 -12.79
CA ASP A 37 9.25 -6.33 -12.36
C ASP A 37 8.45 -6.19 -11.04
N GLU A 38 8.70 -6.99 -10.02
CA GLU A 38 7.99 -6.94 -8.73
C GLU A 38 8.21 -5.64 -7.93
N LYS A 39 9.36 -4.99 -8.15
CA LYS A 39 9.81 -3.84 -7.36
C LYS A 39 8.95 -2.61 -7.59
N GLY A 40 8.34 -2.12 -6.52
CA GLY A 40 7.38 -1.02 -6.54
C GLY A 40 6.04 -1.37 -7.18
N TYR A 41 5.75 -2.68 -7.32
CA TYR A 41 4.49 -3.19 -7.87
C TYR A 41 3.77 -4.10 -6.87
N THR A 42 4.41 -5.19 -6.43
CA THR A 42 3.83 -6.16 -5.47
C THR A 42 4.56 -6.24 -4.14
N ASP A 43 5.67 -5.52 -3.99
CA ASP A 43 6.57 -5.61 -2.84
C ASP A 43 6.31 -4.53 -1.76
N TYR A 44 5.30 -3.67 -1.94
CA TYR A 44 4.89 -2.76 -0.87
C TYR A 44 4.29 -3.55 0.32
N PRO A 45 4.75 -3.28 1.55
CA PRO A 45 4.33 -4.07 2.71
C PRO A 45 2.92 -3.70 3.17
N PHE A 46 2.19 -4.71 3.62
CA PHE A 46 1.04 -4.53 4.49
C PHE A 46 1.49 -3.96 5.84
N MET A 47 0.62 -3.24 6.54
CA MET A 47 0.88 -2.85 7.92
C MET A 47 0.90 -4.11 8.81
N ASP A 48 1.83 -4.15 9.77
CA ASP A 48 1.88 -5.21 10.76
C ASP A 48 0.91 -4.89 11.90
N ASN A 49 -0.07 -5.76 12.12
CA ASN A 49 -1.04 -5.64 13.23
C ASN A 49 -0.64 -6.48 14.45
N GLY A 50 0.47 -7.21 14.40
CA GLY A 50 0.97 -8.08 15.47
C GLY A 50 0.25 -9.43 15.62
N TYR A 51 -0.75 -9.70 14.77
CA TYR A 51 -1.58 -10.91 14.82
C TYR A 51 -1.52 -11.73 13.54
N ASP A 52 -1.47 -11.06 12.39
CA ASP A 52 -1.41 -11.69 11.08
C ASP A 52 -0.10 -12.46 10.92
N ARG A 53 -0.17 -13.67 10.34
CA ARG A 53 0.99 -14.53 10.15
C ARG A 53 1.11 -14.95 8.69
N MET A 54 2.32 -14.80 8.15
CA MET A 54 2.69 -15.34 6.84
C MET A 54 3.29 -16.73 7.06
N GLY A 55 2.42 -17.75 7.07
CA GLY A 55 2.77 -19.16 7.31
C GLY A 55 2.48 -20.05 6.12
#